data_AF-A0A7L4CQD3-F1
#
_entry.id   AF-A0A7L4CQD3-F1
#
_cell.length_a   1.000
_cell.length_b   1.000
_cell.length_c   1.000
_cell.angle_alpha   90.00
_cell.angle_beta   90.00
_cell.angle_gamma   90.00
#
_symmetry.space_group_name_H-M   'P 1'
#
loop_
_entity.id
_entity.type
_entity.pdbx_description
1 polymer ?
#
loop_
_entity_poly.entity_id
_entity_poly.type
_entity_poly.pdbx_seq_one_letter_code
_entity_poly.pdbx_strand_id
1 'polypeptide(L)'
;DYTMNYWKSNGAPAEKLVVGFPTYGNTFTLQNPSNHGLGAPTSGPGPAGPYTQEAGELAYYEICTLLNSGATQVWDAPQDVPYAYQGSEWVGYDNIKSFNIKIEWLKKNNFGGAMVWALDMDDFTGTFCKQGKYPLITTLKNGLGLQNSDCVPPAHPNPPVTATPSTTAGSTGSGSSGSNPGGSGGSGFCAGKSSGLYADPTNKSNFYNCVNGETFLESCQSGLVFDTSCSCCNWP
;
A
#
# COMPACT_ATOMS: atom_id res chain seq x y z
N ASP A 1 11.57 0.41 13.42
CA ASP A 1 13.02 0.53 13.64
C ASP A 1 13.80 -0.62 13.00
N TYR A 2 13.80 -1.82 13.59
CA TYR A 2 14.59 -2.98 13.14
C TYR A 2 14.55 -3.25 11.63
N THR A 3 13.36 -3.37 11.03
CA THR A 3 13.20 -3.71 9.60
C THR A 3 13.93 -2.74 8.67
N MET A 4 13.84 -1.44 8.93
CA MET A 4 14.50 -0.44 8.08
C MET A 4 16.02 -0.46 8.27
N ASN A 5 16.49 -0.63 9.50
CA ASN A 5 17.92 -0.77 9.79
C ASN A 5 18.49 -2.06 9.20
N TYR A 6 17.71 -3.14 9.18
CA TYR A 6 18.07 -4.38 8.52
C TYR A 6 18.33 -4.15 7.03
N TRP A 7 17.39 -3.54 6.30
CA TRP A 7 17.60 -3.21 4.88
C TRP A 7 18.82 -2.31 4.66
N LYS A 8 18.97 -1.27 5.49
CA LYS A 8 20.12 -0.36 5.44
C LYS A 8 21.45 -1.10 5.67
N SER A 9 21.51 -1.97 6.67
CA SER A 9 22.71 -2.77 6.99
C SER A 9 23.07 -3.80 5.92
N ASN A 10 22.09 -4.22 5.11
CA ASN A 10 22.27 -5.14 3.99
C ASN A 10 22.52 -4.42 2.66
N GLY A 11 22.84 -3.12 2.69
CA GLY A 11 23.35 -2.38 1.53
C GLY A 11 22.31 -1.55 0.79
N ALA A 12 21.06 -1.47 1.25
CA ALA A 12 20.10 -0.53 0.68
C ALA A 12 20.45 0.92 1.11
N PRO A 13 20.67 1.85 0.16
CA PRO A 13 20.94 3.25 0.50
C PRO A 13 19.75 3.86 1.26
N ALA A 14 20.03 4.57 2.36
CA ALA A 14 18.98 5.10 3.25
C ALA A 14 18.03 6.05 2.51
N GLU A 15 18.57 6.89 1.63
CA GLU A 15 17.86 7.84 0.79
C GLU A 15 16.97 7.18 -0.28
N LYS A 16 17.08 5.86 -0.48
CA LYS A 16 16.18 5.08 -1.35
C LYS A 16 15.17 4.23 -0.56
N LEU A 17 15.30 4.17 0.76
CA LEU A 17 14.39 3.44 1.63
C LEU A 17 13.23 4.35 2.05
N VAL A 18 12.01 3.93 1.71
CA VAL A 18 10.77 4.65 2.01
C VAL A 18 10.04 3.92 3.13
N VAL A 19 9.80 4.60 4.25
CA VAL A 19 9.21 4.02 5.47
C VAL A 19 7.68 3.91 5.30
N GLY A 20 7.10 2.75 5.56
CA GLY A 20 5.65 2.55 5.54
C GLY A 20 4.95 3.14 6.78
N PHE A 21 3.85 3.85 6.55
CA PHE A 21 2.94 4.42 7.55
C PHE A 21 1.52 3.86 7.31
N PRO A 22 0.97 3.07 8.25
CA PRO A 22 -0.38 2.56 8.13
C PRO A 22 -1.41 3.61 8.58
N THR A 23 -2.51 3.72 7.86
CA THR A 23 -3.72 4.49 8.24
C THR A 23 -4.85 3.55 8.66
N TYR A 24 -4.49 2.38 9.18
CA TYR A 24 -5.38 1.34 9.69
C TYR A 24 -4.80 0.76 10.99
N GLY A 25 -5.57 -0.08 11.64
CA GLY A 25 -5.14 -0.86 12.80
C GLY A 25 -5.55 -2.32 12.67
N ASN A 26 -4.78 -3.21 13.30
CA ASN A 26 -5.13 -4.62 13.39
C ASN A 26 -5.92 -4.88 14.66
N THR A 27 -6.98 -5.66 14.54
CA THR A 27 -7.94 -5.91 15.62
C THR A 27 -7.95 -7.36 16.08
N PHE A 28 -8.27 -7.55 17.35
CA PHE A 28 -8.35 -8.85 17.99
C PHE A 28 -9.57 -8.92 18.91
N THR A 29 -10.09 -10.14 19.08
CA THR A 29 -11.05 -10.44 20.14
C THR A 29 -10.30 -11.04 21.33
N LEU A 30 -10.31 -10.36 22.48
CA LEU A 30 -9.73 -10.81 23.73
C LEU A 30 -10.52 -11.99 24.31
N GLN A 31 -9.81 -13.01 24.82
CA GLN A 31 -10.45 -14.11 25.55
C GLN A 31 -11.03 -13.64 26.90
N ASN A 32 -10.41 -12.64 27.52
CA ASN A 32 -10.86 -12.04 28.78
C ASN A 32 -10.76 -10.51 28.68
N PRO A 33 -11.88 -9.77 28.66
CA PRO A 33 -11.92 -8.30 28.64
C PRO A 33 -11.11 -7.61 29.74
N SER A 34 -10.95 -8.25 30.90
CA SER A 34 -10.16 -7.71 32.01
C SER A 34 -8.65 -7.83 31.78
N ASN A 35 -8.22 -8.66 30.83
CA ASN A 35 -6.83 -8.74 30.37
C ASN A 35 -6.70 -8.14 28.97
N HIS A 36 -6.43 -6.84 28.93
CA HIS A 36 -6.38 -6.03 27.70
C HIS A 36 -5.00 -5.42 27.45
N GLY A 37 -3.97 -5.93 28.14
CA GLY A 37 -2.58 -5.52 27.94
C GLY A 37 -1.98 -6.11 26.66
N LEU A 38 -0.80 -5.64 26.30
CA LEU A 38 -0.03 -6.24 25.21
C LEU A 38 0.29 -7.71 25.49
N GLY A 39 0.12 -8.56 24.48
CA GLY A 39 0.30 -10.01 24.59
C GLY A 39 -0.85 -10.74 25.30
N ALA A 40 -1.97 -10.06 25.61
CA ALA A 40 -3.15 -10.72 26.14
C ALA A 40 -3.66 -11.83 25.18
N PRO A 41 -4.12 -12.98 25.70
CA PRO A 41 -4.66 -14.06 24.87
C PRO A 41 -5.90 -13.63 24.07
N THR A 42 -5.93 -13.99 22.79
CA THR A 42 -7.03 -13.67 21.86
C THR A 42 -7.74 -14.93 21.38
N SER A 43 -9.02 -14.81 21.04
CA SER A 43 -9.82 -15.89 20.44
C SER A 43 -9.84 -15.82 18.91
N GLY A 44 -9.22 -14.80 18.31
CA GLY A 44 -9.19 -14.60 16.87
C GLY A 44 -9.13 -13.12 16.48
N PRO A 45 -9.37 -12.82 15.19
CA PRO A 45 -9.48 -11.44 14.71
C PRO A 45 -10.62 -10.70 15.43
N GLY A 46 -10.53 -9.37 15.48
CA GLY A 46 -11.64 -8.53 15.92
C GLY A 46 -12.79 -8.57 14.90
N PRO A 47 -14.00 -8.11 15.30
CA PRO A 47 -15.12 -7.97 14.38
C PRO A 47 -14.78 -7.09 13.18
N ALA A 48 -15.42 -7.36 12.05
CA ALA A 48 -15.28 -6.54 10.86
C ALA A 48 -15.86 -5.13 11.08
N GLY A 49 -15.14 -4.12 10.60
CA GLY A 49 -15.61 -2.73 10.63
C GLY A 49 -16.87 -2.51 9.76
N PRO A 50 -17.70 -1.51 10.08
CA PRO A 50 -18.91 -1.22 9.31
C PRO A 50 -18.64 -0.79 7.85
N TYR A 51 -17.43 -0.33 7.54
CA TYR A 51 -17.04 0.14 6.20
C TYR A 51 -16.03 -0.79 5.55
N THR A 52 -14.95 -1.15 6.26
CA THR A 52 -13.91 -2.05 5.75
C THR A 52 -14.44 -3.47 5.53
N GLN A 53 -15.38 -3.92 6.36
CA GLN A 53 -16.02 -5.24 6.28
C GLN A 53 -15.03 -6.42 6.30
N GLU A 54 -13.84 -6.20 6.86
CA GLU A 54 -12.81 -7.21 7.03
C GLU A 54 -12.53 -7.46 8.51
N ALA A 55 -12.68 -8.72 8.94
CA ALA A 55 -12.39 -9.09 10.32
C ALA A 55 -10.88 -9.04 10.57
N GLY A 56 -10.47 -8.40 11.67
CA GLY A 56 -9.06 -8.24 12.03
C GLY A 56 -8.43 -6.93 11.58
N GLU A 57 -9.17 -6.05 10.91
CA GLU A 57 -8.70 -4.73 10.47
C GLU A 57 -9.75 -3.66 10.74
N LEU A 58 -9.31 -2.45 11.04
CA LEU A 58 -10.14 -1.24 11.03
C LEU A 58 -9.38 -0.09 10.38
N ALA A 59 -10.06 0.67 9.53
CA ALA A 59 -9.53 1.94 9.04
C ALA A 59 -9.42 2.97 10.18
N TYR A 60 -8.53 3.96 10.06
CA TYR A 60 -8.33 4.98 11.10
C TYR A 60 -9.63 5.70 11.46
N TYR A 61 -10.50 5.99 10.49
CA TYR A 61 -11.80 6.62 10.73
C TYR A 61 -12.78 5.70 11.50
N GLU A 62 -12.69 4.38 11.36
CA GLU A 62 -13.47 3.41 12.15
C GLU A 62 -12.94 3.34 13.59
N ILE A 63 -11.62 3.41 13.78
CA ILE A 63 -11.00 3.48 15.10
C ILE A 63 -11.42 4.77 15.83
N CYS A 64 -11.49 5.91 15.13
CA CYS A 64 -12.05 7.13 15.69
C CYS A 64 -13.51 6.96 16.13
N THR A 65 -14.32 6.20 15.36
CA THR A 65 -15.71 5.88 15.73
C THR A 65 -15.78 5.03 17.00
N LEU A 66 -14.92 4.02 17.11
CA LEU A 66 -14.77 3.19 18.30
C LEU A 66 -14.40 4.02 19.54
N LEU A 67 -13.41 4.93 19.41
CA LEU A 67 -13.01 5.85 20.47
C LEU A 67 -14.14 6.81 20.88
N ASN A 68 -14.84 7.39 19.90
CA ASN A 68 -15.99 8.27 20.14
C ASN A 68 -17.16 7.52 20.82
N SER A 69 -17.20 6.20 20.69
CA SER A 69 -18.21 5.30 21.31
C SER A 69 -17.81 4.83 22.72
N GLY A 70 -16.72 5.37 23.27
CA GLY A 70 -16.29 5.12 24.65
C GLY A 70 -15.21 4.06 24.83
N ALA A 71 -14.55 3.62 23.76
CA ALA A 71 -13.37 2.77 23.90
C ALA A 71 -12.24 3.49 24.65
N THR A 72 -11.48 2.72 25.43
CA THR A 72 -10.34 3.25 26.19
C THR A 72 -9.09 3.18 25.33
N GLN A 73 -8.47 4.34 25.07
CA GLN A 73 -7.16 4.41 24.43
C GLN A 73 -6.05 4.30 25.48
N VAL A 74 -5.02 3.51 25.19
CA VAL A 74 -3.81 3.40 25.99
C VAL A 74 -2.60 3.73 25.10
N TRP A 75 -1.65 4.47 25.64
CA TRP A 75 -0.37 4.72 24.98
C TRP A 75 0.66 3.70 25.45
N ASP A 76 1.24 2.94 24.53
CA ASP A 76 2.36 2.06 24.86
C ASP A 76 3.68 2.81 24.70
N ALA A 77 4.26 3.21 25.83
CA ALA A 77 5.50 4.01 25.83
C ALA A 77 6.72 3.27 25.24
N PRO A 78 6.92 1.96 25.48
CA PRO A 78 8.02 1.22 24.85
C PRO A 78 7.97 1.11 23.33
N GLN A 79 6.77 1.05 22.72
CA GLN A 79 6.62 0.94 21.26
C GLN A 79 6.24 2.24 20.56
N ASP A 80 6.00 3.32 21.32
CA ASP A 80 5.60 4.64 20.81
C ASP A 80 4.35 4.63 19.91
N VAL A 81 3.38 3.77 20.24
CA VAL A 81 2.11 3.63 19.51
C VAL A 81 0.93 3.48 20.47
N PRO A 82 -0.28 3.88 20.06
CA PRO A 82 -1.48 3.61 20.81
C PRO A 82 -2.02 2.20 20.56
N TYR A 83 -2.83 1.73 21.50
CA TYR A 83 -3.88 0.76 21.24
C TYR A 83 -5.18 1.23 21.89
N ALA A 84 -6.31 0.65 21.53
CA ALA A 84 -7.60 0.91 22.16
C ALA A 84 -8.37 -0.38 22.41
N TYR A 85 -9.26 -0.37 23.38
CA TYR A 85 -10.12 -1.53 23.68
C TYR A 85 -11.49 -1.13 24.19
N GLN A 86 -12.48 -1.99 23.92
CA GLN A 86 -13.85 -1.87 24.43
C GLN A 86 -14.45 -3.28 24.60
N GLY A 87 -14.72 -3.68 25.85
CA GLY A 87 -15.12 -5.07 26.13
C GLY A 87 -14.02 -6.04 25.68
N SER A 88 -14.37 -6.99 24.80
CA SER A 88 -13.40 -7.92 24.21
C SER A 88 -12.72 -7.38 22.95
N GLU A 89 -13.13 -6.24 22.40
CA GLU A 89 -12.50 -5.69 21.20
C GLU A 89 -11.21 -4.98 21.56
N TRP A 90 -10.16 -5.24 20.81
CA TRP A 90 -8.84 -4.63 20.98
C TRP A 90 -8.28 -4.25 19.61
N VAL A 91 -7.68 -3.06 19.49
CA VAL A 91 -7.07 -2.57 18.25
C VAL A 91 -5.72 -1.91 18.53
N GLY A 92 -4.68 -2.35 17.82
CA GLY A 92 -3.38 -1.69 17.78
C GLY A 92 -3.27 -0.89 16.49
N TYR A 93 -2.90 0.39 16.57
CA TYR A 93 -3.00 1.30 15.43
C TYR A 93 -2.01 2.47 15.54
N ASP A 94 -2.02 3.35 14.54
CA ASP A 94 -1.27 4.60 14.55
C ASP A 94 -2.20 5.81 14.68
N ASN A 95 -1.73 6.86 15.35
CA ASN A 95 -2.41 8.14 15.43
C ASN A 95 -1.45 9.30 15.11
N ILE A 96 -1.95 10.54 15.18
CA ILE A 96 -1.14 11.74 14.94
C ILE A 96 0.14 11.75 15.80
N LYS A 97 0.09 11.30 17.06
CA LYS A 97 1.25 11.29 17.95
C LYS A 97 2.30 10.26 17.47
N SER A 98 1.91 9.02 17.19
CA SER A 98 2.85 8.00 16.71
C SER A 98 3.40 8.33 15.32
N PHE A 99 2.59 8.94 14.43
CA PHE A 99 3.05 9.48 13.15
C PHE A 99 4.17 10.50 13.35
N ASN A 100 3.99 11.50 14.22
CA ASN A 100 5.04 12.49 14.50
C ASN A 100 6.34 11.84 15.02
N ILE A 101 6.24 10.86 15.93
CA ILE A 101 7.42 10.16 16.45
C ILE A 101 8.14 9.39 15.33
N LYS A 102 7.39 8.68 14.49
CA LYS A 102 7.94 7.94 13.33
C LYS A 102 8.56 8.88 12.30
N ILE A 103 8.00 10.07 12.08
CA ILE A 103 8.55 11.09 11.18
C ILE A 103 9.90 11.60 11.69
N GLU A 104 10.00 11.92 12.98
CA GLU A 104 11.27 12.38 13.56
C GLU A 104 12.34 11.27 13.52
N TRP A 105 11.94 10.03 13.80
CA TRP A 105 12.82 8.88 13.64
C TRP A 105 13.25 8.68 12.16
N LEU A 106 12.33 8.85 11.21
CA LEU A 106 12.62 8.75 9.77
C LEU A 106 13.67 9.77 9.36
N LYS A 107 13.49 11.04 9.73
CA LYS A 107 14.40 12.15 9.42
C LYS A 107 15.77 11.94 10.07
N LYS A 108 15.80 11.55 11.34
CA LYS A 108 17.04 11.26 12.07
C LYS A 108 17.88 10.17 11.42
N ASN A 109 17.25 9.22 10.73
CA ASN A 109 17.92 8.10 10.07
C ASN A 109 18.27 8.34 8.59
N ASN A 110 17.94 9.51 8.06
CA ASN A 110 18.12 9.90 6.65
C ASN A 110 17.43 8.95 5.67
N PHE A 111 16.23 8.47 6.01
CA PHE A 111 15.44 7.67 5.08
C PHE A 111 14.84 8.54 3.97
N GLY A 112 14.69 7.96 2.78
CA GLY A 112 14.33 8.65 1.55
C GLY A 112 12.91 9.22 1.48
N GLY A 113 12.03 8.80 2.39
CA GLY A 113 10.68 9.32 2.47
C GLY A 113 9.73 8.38 3.19
N ALA A 114 8.44 8.64 3.03
CA ALA A 114 7.37 7.83 3.59
C ALA A 114 6.39 7.35 2.52
N MET A 115 5.89 6.14 2.71
CA MET A 115 4.81 5.52 1.93
C MET A 115 3.62 5.36 2.88
N VAL A 116 2.42 5.59 2.38
CA VAL A 116 1.19 5.44 3.18
C VAL A 116 0.36 4.30 2.63
N TRP A 117 -0.08 3.42 3.51
CA TRP A 117 -1.11 2.43 3.21
C TRP A 117 -2.31 2.67 4.14
N ALA A 118 -3.43 3.20 3.65
CA ALA A 118 -3.69 3.77 2.33
C ALA A 118 -4.46 5.11 2.43
N LEU A 119 -4.70 5.77 1.29
CA LEU A 119 -5.39 7.07 1.26
C LEU A 119 -6.80 6.98 1.82
N ASP A 120 -7.56 5.98 1.39
CA ASP A 120 -8.97 5.76 1.71
C ASP A 120 -9.22 5.31 3.16
N MET A 121 -8.19 4.89 3.90
CA MET A 121 -8.31 4.46 5.29
C MET A 121 -8.01 5.57 6.32
N ASP A 122 -7.42 6.70 5.88
CA ASP A 122 -7.37 7.92 6.70
C ASP A 122 -8.77 8.56 6.80
N ASP A 123 -8.99 9.52 7.71
CA ASP A 123 -10.24 10.29 7.73
C ASP A 123 -10.28 11.32 6.59
N PHE A 124 -10.39 10.82 5.36
CA PHE A 124 -10.31 11.60 4.13
C PHE A 124 -11.43 12.64 3.98
N THR A 125 -12.59 12.39 4.59
CA THR A 125 -13.71 13.33 4.65
C THR A 125 -13.55 14.35 5.79
N GLY A 126 -12.82 13.98 6.84
CA GLY A 126 -12.64 14.77 8.07
C GLY A 126 -13.86 14.73 9.00
N THR A 127 -14.74 13.74 8.85
CA THR A 127 -16.04 13.68 9.54
C THR A 127 -16.05 12.75 10.75
N PHE A 128 -15.07 11.87 10.89
CA PHE A 128 -15.08 10.82 11.92
C PHE A 128 -14.22 11.18 13.13
N CYS A 129 -13.03 11.73 12.90
CA CYS A 129 -12.03 11.94 13.93
C CYS A 129 -12.06 13.35 14.54
N LYS A 130 -12.77 14.31 13.90
CA LYS A 130 -12.74 15.74 14.26
C LYS A 130 -11.32 16.34 14.22
N GLN A 131 -10.49 15.84 13.30
CA GLN A 131 -9.08 16.22 13.13
C GLN A 131 -8.81 16.89 11.77
N GLY A 132 -9.85 17.25 11.02
CA GLY A 132 -9.74 17.74 9.64
C GLY A 132 -9.62 16.61 8.62
N LYS A 133 -9.51 16.95 7.33
CA LYS A 133 -9.36 15.97 6.25
C LYS A 133 -7.96 15.38 6.23
N TYR A 134 -7.86 14.07 6.01
CA TYR A 134 -6.60 13.35 5.94
C TYR A 134 -5.67 13.66 7.12
N PRO A 135 -6.11 13.51 8.38
CA PRO A 135 -5.33 13.96 9.53
C PRO A 135 -3.96 13.27 9.64
N LEU A 136 -3.85 11.98 9.34
CA LEU A 136 -2.58 11.26 9.40
C LEU A 136 -1.66 11.64 8.24
N ILE A 137 -2.18 11.69 7.02
CA ILE A 137 -1.39 12.02 5.82
C ILE A 137 -0.99 13.49 5.82
N THR A 138 -1.85 14.39 6.30
CA THR A 138 -1.52 15.80 6.49
C THR A 138 -0.43 15.97 7.55
N THR A 139 -0.48 15.19 8.64
CA THR A 139 0.60 15.15 9.64
C THR A 139 1.92 14.74 9.00
N LEU A 140 1.90 13.69 8.17
CA LEU A 140 3.08 13.22 7.44
C LEU A 140 3.65 14.27 6.47
N LYS A 141 2.79 14.87 5.64
CA LYS A 141 3.16 15.93 4.69
C LYS A 141 3.77 17.13 5.42
N ASN A 142 3.18 17.56 6.53
CA ASN A 142 3.68 18.65 7.38
C ASN A 142 5.05 18.32 7.98
N GLY A 143 5.18 17.16 8.62
CA GLY A 143 6.41 16.76 9.32
C GLY A 143 7.61 16.57 8.37
N LEU A 144 7.35 16.17 7.13
CA LEU A 144 8.35 16.09 6.06
C LEU A 144 8.63 17.42 5.35
N GLY A 145 7.90 18.50 5.68
CA GLY A 145 8.12 19.83 5.11
C GLY A 145 7.62 20.00 3.67
N LEU A 146 6.66 19.17 3.23
CA LEU A 146 6.20 19.11 1.84
C LEU A 146 5.03 20.07 1.53
N GLN A 147 4.85 21.14 2.30
CA GLN A 147 3.68 22.02 2.19
C GLN A 147 3.71 22.93 0.96
N ASN A 148 4.91 23.36 0.54
CA ASN A 148 5.12 24.28 -0.57
C ASN A 148 5.97 23.66 -1.70
N SER A 149 6.13 22.34 -1.68
CA SER A 149 6.92 21.62 -2.67
C SER A 149 6.04 21.31 -3.86
N ASP A 150 6.26 22.00 -4.99
CA ASP A 150 5.84 21.43 -6.27
C ASP A 150 6.55 20.09 -6.42
N CYS A 151 5.81 19.03 -6.79
CA CYS A 151 6.41 17.76 -7.17
C CYS A 151 7.20 17.98 -8.47
N VAL A 152 8.45 18.41 -8.35
CA VAL A 152 9.37 18.53 -9.48
C VAL A 152 10.02 17.17 -9.68
N PRO A 153 9.67 16.41 -10.74
CA PRO A 153 10.39 15.19 -11.04
C PRO A 153 11.87 15.52 -11.27
N PRO A 154 12.80 14.66 -10.85
CA PRO A 154 14.21 14.86 -11.13
C PRO A 154 14.43 15.06 -12.63
N ALA A 155 15.21 16.08 -13.02
CA ALA A 155 15.51 16.39 -14.42
C ALA A 155 16.19 15.22 -15.17
N HIS A 156 16.76 14.28 -14.42
CA HIS A 156 17.34 13.05 -14.94
C HIS A 156 16.76 11.84 -14.19
N PRO A 157 16.40 10.75 -14.90
CA PRO A 157 16.04 9.50 -14.25
C PRO A 157 17.17 9.05 -13.31
N ASN A 158 16.81 8.56 -12.13
CA ASN A 158 17.80 7.94 -11.25
C ASN A 158 18.53 6.84 -12.01
N PRO A 159 19.88 6.76 -11.94
CA PRO A 159 20.62 5.72 -12.63
C PRO A 159 20.11 4.33 -12.20
N PRO A 160 20.06 3.36 -13.13
CA PRO A 160 19.67 2.00 -12.81
C PRO A 160 20.48 1.49 -11.62
N VAL A 161 19.83 0.79 -10.70
CA VAL A 161 20.52 0.13 -9.59
C VAL A 161 21.54 -0.83 -10.23
N THR A 162 22.83 -0.57 -10.02
CA THR A 162 23.89 -1.45 -10.51
C THR A 162 23.66 -2.83 -9.91
N ALA A 163 23.51 -3.85 -10.76
CA ALA A 163 23.30 -5.21 -10.30
C ALA A 163 24.41 -5.60 -9.31
N THR A 164 24.01 -6.20 -8.18
CA THR A 164 24.95 -6.80 -7.23
C THR A 164 25.86 -7.78 -7.97
N PRO A 165 27.18 -7.81 -7.70
CA PRO A 165 28.08 -8.74 -8.37
C PRO A 165 27.57 -10.17 -8.22
N SER A 166 27.15 -10.77 -9.34
CA SER A 166 26.73 -12.16 -9.38
C SER A 166 27.97 -13.03 -9.24
N THR A 167 28.16 -13.64 -8.06
CA THR A 167 29.14 -14.71 -7.87
C THR A 167 28.74 -15.88 -8.75
N THR A 168 29.54 -16.14 -9.78
CA THR A 168 29.34 -17.20 -10.76
C THR A 168 29.67 -18.55 -10.12
N ALA A 169 28.65 -19.24 -9.60
CA ALA A 169 28.75 -20.67 -9.33
C ALA A 169 28.44 -21.40 -10.64
N GLY A 170 29.47 -22.07 -11.19
CA GLY A 170 29.37 -22.80 -12.44
C GLY A 170 28.38 -23.96 -12.35
N SER A 171 27.53 -24.08 -13.38
CA SER A 171 26.86 -25.33 -13.71
C SER A 171 26.89 -25.49 -15.23
N THR A 172 27.71 -26.44 -15.65
CA THR A 172 27.77 -27.01 -16.99
C THR A 172 26.50 -27.82 -17.26
N GLY A 173 25.78 -27.49 -18.33
CA GLY A 173 24.64 -28.26 -18.82
C GLY A 173 24.46 -28.10 -20.32
N SER A 174 24.79 -29.16 -21.05
CA SER A 174 24.77 -29.35 -22.50
C SER A 174 23.59 -28.72 -23.24
N GLY A 175 23.91 -28.21 -24.43
CA GLY A 175 22.92 -27.79 -25.41
C GLY A 175 22.06 -28.94 -25.94
N SER A 176 20.86 -28.56 -26.36
CA SER A 176 20.11 -29.25 -27.40
C SER A 176 19.27 -28.22 -28.13
N SER A 177 19.68 -27.99 -29.38
CA SER A 177 18.91 -27.38 -30.45
C SER A 177 17.59 -28.13 -30.63
N GLY A 178 16.48 -27.39 -30.53
CA GLY A 178 15.14 -27.86 -30.84
C GLY A 178 14.37 -26.76 -31.57
N SER A 179 14.58 -26.65 -32.87
CA SER A 179 13.66 -26.00 -33.80
C SER A 179 12.50 -26.94 -34.06
N ASN A 180 11.25 -26.50 -33.83
CA ASN A 180 10.16 -26.42 -34.83
C ASN A 180 8.81 -25.97 -34.20
N PRO A 181 7.75 -25.67 -35.00
CA PRO A 181 6.94 -24.47 -34.84
C PRO A 181 5.50 -24.80 -34.39
N GLY A 182 4.75 -23.80 -33.96
CA GLY A 182 3.35 -23.97 -33.58
C GLY A 182 2.58 -22.66 -33.63
N GLY A 183 2.19 -22.26 -34.85
CA GLY A 183 1.18 -21.22 -35.03
C GLY A 183 -0.19 -21.76 -34.64
N SER A 184 -0.97 -20.96 -33.91
CA SER A 184 -2.43 -21.00 -33.95
C SER A 184 -2.90 -19.57 -34.13
N GLY A 185 -3.57 -19.33 -35.26
CA GLY A 185 -3.89 -18.02 -35.78
C GLY A 185 -5.03 -17.35 -35.03
N GLY A 186 -4.70 -16.40 -34.17
CA GLY A 186 -5.66 -15.36 -33.78
C GLY A 186 -5.87 -14.40 -34.95
N SER A 187 -7.08 -14.31 -35.46
CA SER A 187 -7.47 -13.27 -36.42
C SER A 187 -7.93 -12.02 -35.66
N GLY A 188 -7.40 -10.84 -35.99
CA GLY A 188 -7.86 -9.56 -35.43
C GLY A 188 -6.72 -8.70 -34.88
N PHE A 189 -7.08 -7.71 -34.05
CA PHE A 189 -6.16 -6.72 -33.49
C PHE A 189 -4.99 -7.35 -32.71
N CYS A 190 -5.21 -8.48 -32.05
CA CYS A 190 -4.23 -9.16 -31.20
C CYS A 190 -3.25 -10.09 -31.94
N ALA A 191 -3.35 -10.21 -33.27
CA ALA A 191 -2.44 -11.03 -34.05
C ALA A 191 -0.97 -10.57 -33.86
N GLY A 192 -0.13 -11.45 -33.32
CA GLY A 192 1.28 -11.16 -33.05
C GLY A 192 1.55 -10.25 -31.86
N LYS A 193 0.53 -9.88 -31.07
CA LYS A 193 0.70 -9.15 -29.81
C LYS A 193 0.88 -10.12 -28.64
N SER A 194 1.61 -9.68 -27.62
CA SER A 194 1.64 -10.36 -26.32
C SER A 194 0.26 -10.31 -25.65
N SER A 195 -0.02 -11.24 -24.74
CA SER A 195 -1.23 -11.16 -23.93
C SER A 195 -1.24 -9.90 -23.06
N GLY A 196 -2.38 -9.21 -22.95
CA GLY A 196 -2.50 -7.95 -22.22
C GLY A 196 -3.66 -7.06 -22.71
N LEU A 197 -3.89 -5.94 -22.01
CA LEU A 197 -4.91 -4.95 -22.38
C LEU A 197 -4.32 -3.85 -23.26
N TYR A 198 -5.03 -3.46 -24.31
CA TYR A 198 -4.59 -2.47 -25.29
C TYR A 198 -5.72 -1.47 -25.58
N ALA A 199 -5.39 -0.20 -25.73
CA ALA A 199 -6.39 0.80 -26.09
C ALA A 199 -7.01 0.53 -27.47
N ASP A 200 -8.32 0.75 -27.59
CA ASP A 200 -8.99 0.80 -28.89
C ASP A 200 -8.66 2.16 -29.56
N PRO A 201 -8.04 2.17 -30.75
CA PRO A 201 -7.64 3.41 -31.43
C PRO A 201 -8.84 4.21 -31.97
N THR A 202 -10.03 3.62 -32.01
CA THR A 202 -11.24 4.22 -32.57
C THR A 202 -12.24 4.67 -31.52
N ASN A 203 -12.23 4.09 -30.32
CA ASN A 203 -13.12 4.44 -29.23
C ASN A 203 -12.40 4.44 -27.87
N LYS A 204 -12.26 5.61 -27.25
CA LYS A 204 -11.58 5.78 -25.96
C LYS A 204 -12.25 5.06 -24.80
N SER A 205 -13.53 4.72 -24.90
CA SER A 205 -14.25 3.95 -23.88
C SER A 205 -14.14 2.44 -24.08
N ASN A 206 -13.39 1.98 -25.08
CA ASN A 206 -13.16 0.57 -25.35
C ASN A 206 -11.68 0.21 -25.20
N PHE A 207 -11.42 -1.08 -25.00
CA PHE A 207 -10.10 -1.68 -25.00
C PHE A 207 -10.13 -3.11 -25.52
N TYR A 208 -9.00 -3.58 -26.05
CA TYR A 208 -8.79 -4.95 -26.47
C TYR A 208 -8.06 -5.74 -25.39
N ASN A 209 -8.64 -6.83 -24.96
CA ASN A 209 -7.99 -7.85 -24.16
C ASN A 209 -7.43 -8.93 -25.10
N CYS A 210 -6.10 -9.02 -25.17
CA CYS A 210 -5.42 -10.01 -25.98
C CYS A 210 -5.04 -11.21 -25.11
N VAL A 211 -5.44 -12.42 -25.52
CA VAL A 211 -5.07 -13.67 -24.83
C VAL A 211 -4.58 -14.67 -25.86
N ASN A 212 -3.28 -14.98 -25.85
CA ASN A 212 -2.64 -15.93 -26.77
C ASN A 212 -2.90 -15.61 -28.27
N GLY A 213 -2.97 -14.32 -28.61
CA GLY A 213 -3.23 -13.84 -29.97
C GLY A 213 -4.72 -13.66 -30.31
N GLU A 214 -5.64 -14.13 -29.47
CA GLU A 214 -7.08 -13.91 -29.63
C GLU A 214 -7.51 -12.52 -29.19
N THR A 215 -8.46 -11.92 -29.92
CA THR A 215 -8.94 -10.54 -29.69
C THR A 215 -10.29 -10.53 -28.99
N PHE A 216 -10.36 -9.92 -27.81
CA PHE A 216 -11.60 -9.65 -27.09
C PHE A 216 -11.80 -8.13 -26.96
N LEU A 217 -12.91 -7.60 -27.49
CA LEU A 217 -13.26 -6.19 -27.34
C LEU A 217 -14.10 -6.01 -26.08
N GLU A 218 -13.64 -5.14 -25.18
CA GLU A 218 -14.30 -4.81 -23.93
C GLU A 218 -14.58 -3.30 -23.85
N SER A 219 -15.56 -2.92 -23.05
CA SER A 219 -15.95 -1.52 -22.83
C SER A 219 -15.80 -1.16 -21.36
N CYS A 220 -15.29 0.04 -21.12
CA CYS A 220 -15.32 0.65 -19.81
C CYS A 220 -16.76 0.93 -19.35
N GLN A 221 -16.95 1.04 -18.03
CA GLN A 221 -18.23 1.51 -17.50
C GLN A 221 -18.58 2.90 -18.06
N SER A 222 -19.89 3.17 -18.18
CA SER A 222 -20.39 4.42 -18.76
C SER A 222 -19.76 5.65 -18.11
N GLY A 223 -19.19 6.54 -18.92
CA GLY A 223 -18.50 7.75 -18.46
C GLY A 223 -16.99 7.61 -18.26
N LEU A 224 -16.44 6.40 -18.36
CA LEU A 224 -15.00 6.14 -18.23
C LEU A 224 -14.31 5.94 -19.59
N VAL A 225 -13.01 6.16 -19.61
CA VAL A 225 -12.10 5.91 -20.74
C VAL A 225 -10.98 4.97 -20.32
N PHE A 226 -10.46 4.19 -21.27
CA PHE A 226 -9.35 3.29 -21.00
C PHE A 226 -8.03 4.07 -20.92
N ASP A 227 -7.33 3.93 -19.80
CA ASP A 227 -6.04 4.55 -19.52
C ASP A 227 -4.92 3.50 -19.60
N THR A 228 -4.08 3.65 -20.62
CA THR A 228 -2.95 2.75 -20.88
C THR A 228 -1.87 2.79 -19.79
N SER A 229 -1.78 3.85 -18.98
CA SER A 229 -0.77 3.98 -17.93
C SER A 229 -1.00 3.01 -16.77
N CYS A 230 -2.28 2.74 -16.46
CA CYS A 230 -2.70 1.78 -15.43
C CYS A 230 -3.27 0.47 -16.03
N SER A 231 -3.47 0.41 -17.35
CA SER A 231 -4.24 -0.67 -18.00
C SER A 231 -5.64 -0.83 -17.36
N CYS A 232 -6.33 0.28 -17.13
CA CYS A 232 -7.58 0.33 -16.37
C CYS A 232 -8.56 1.37 -16.95
N CYS A 233 -9.84 1.28 -16.59
CA CYS A 233 -10.83 2.29 -16.93
C CYS A 233 -10.82 3.42 -15.89
N ASN A 234 -10.61 4.66 -16.33
CA ASN A 234 -10.51 5.83 -15.48
C ASN A 234 -11.36 6.98 -16.02
N TRP A 235 -11.54 8.03 -15.23
CA TRP A 235 -12.20 9.25 -15.68
C TRP A 235 -11.36 9.95 -16.76
N PRO A 236 -11.98 10.49 -17.82
CA PRO A 236 -11.29 11.17 -18.91
C PRO A 236 -10.55 12.44 -18.50
#